data_AF-A0A3S1F201-F1
#
_entry.id   AF-A0A3S1F201-F1
#
_cell.length_a   1.000
_cell.length_b   1.000
_cell.length_c   1.000
_cell.angle_alpha   90.00
_cell.angle_beta   90.00
_cell.angle_gamma   90.00
#
_symmetry.space_group_name_H-M   'P 1'
#
loop_
_entity.id
_entity.type
_entity.pdbx_description
1 polymer ?
#
loop_
_entity_poly.entity_id
_entity_poly.type
_entity_poly.pdbx_seq_one_letter_code
_entity_poly.pdbx_strand_id
1 'polypeptide(L)'
;QASKDRPMATSRANPARKCGCPLGYGPYAGRKDEVFAAWKASMAELATCPNVSIKLGGMMMRLAAYDYNTRPAPPTSAELASMWGPYIETCIELFGADRAMFESNFPVDRMGIGYAALWNAFKRIVSGASDGVKRGLFAGTARRVYRLD
;
A
#
# COMPACT_ATOMS: atom_id res chain seq x y z
N GLN A 1 -37.65 14.91 33.71
CA GLN A 1 -36.43 15.50 33.12
C GLN A 1 -35.42 14.38 32.87
N ALA A 2 -35.28 13.77 31.69
CA ALA A 2 -34.59 14.26 30.48
C ALA A 2 -33.14 14.68 30.77
N SER A 3 -32.06 14.26 30.08
CA SER A 3 -31.82 13.45 28.87
C SER A 3 -30.28 13.44 28.66
N LYS A 4 -29.76 12.42 27.95
CA LYS A 4 -28.48 12.30 27.21
C LYS A 4 -27.46 11.36 27.87
N ASP A 5 -27.54 10.05 27.69
CA ASP A 5 -27.33 9.32 26.41
C ASP A 5 -26.79 10.18 25.26
N ARG A 6 -25.47 10.13 25.08
CA ARG A 6 -24.86 10.43 23.79
C ARG A 6 -23.78 9.37 23.53
N PRO A 7 -24.05 8.34 22.70
CA PRO A 7 -22.98 7.50 22.20
C PRO A 7 -22.01 8.42 21.44
N MET A 8 -20.71 8.29 21.73
CA MET A 8 -19.68 8.88 20.89
C MET A 8 -19.89 8.33 19.48
N ALA A 9 -20.47 9.14 18.62
CA ALA A 9 -20.52 8.89 17.20
C ALA A 9 -19.07 8.78 16.72
N THR A 10 -18.60 7.55 16.55
CA THR A 10 -17.41 7.26 15.75
C THR A 10 -17.69 7.86 14.37
N SER A 11 -16.99 8.95 14.09
CA SER A 11 -17.17 9.74 12.88
C SER A 11 -17.10 8.83 11.65
N ARG A 12 -18.07 9.02 10.74
CA ARG A 12 -18.22 8.40 9.41
C ARG A 12 -17.07 8.78 8.45
N ALA A 13 -15.82 8.57 8.84
CA ALA A 13 -14.67 8.71 7.97
C ALA A 13 -14.11 7.31 7.69
N ASN A 14 -13.90 6.99 6.41
CA ASN A 14 -13.09 5.85 6.01
C ASN A 14 -11.64 6.37 5.88
N PRO A 15 -10.78 6.23 6.91
CA PRO A 15 -9.40 6.68 6.80
C PRO A 15 -8.68 5.71 5.86
N ALA A 16 -8.57 6.07 4.59
CA ALA A 16 -7.67 5.37 3.68
C ALA A 16 -6.23 5.55 4.17
N ARG A 17 -5.61 4.48 4.65
CA ARG A 17 -4.24 4.45 5.19
C ARG A 17 -3.29 3.97 4.09
N LYS A 18 -2.05 4.47 4.05
CA LYS A 18 -1.02 3.94 3.13
C LYS A 18 -0.43 2.65 3.71
N CYS A 19 -0.08 1.68 2.86
CA CYS A 19 0.51 0.38 3.24
C CYS A 19 1.84 0.55 4.02
N GLY A 20 2.47 1.74 3.95
CA GLY A 20 3.41 2.22 4.95
C GLY A 20 4.54 1.24 5.18
N CYS A 21 5.46 1.13 4.23
CA CYS A 21 6.59 0.24 4.41
C CYS A 21 7.41 0.62 5.67
N PRO A 22 8.12 -0.35 6.29
CA PRO A 22 9.02 -0.14 7.43
C PRO A 22 10.51 0.11 7.09
N LEU A 23 11.14 1.19 7.59
CA LEU A 23 12.44 1.76 7.12
C LEU A 23 13.60 0.74 7.03
N GLY A 24 14.36 0.77 5.92
CA GLY A 24 15.37 -0.25 5.58
C GLY A 24 16.83 0.23 5.61
N TYR A 25 17.07 1.44 6.12
CA TYR A 25 18.39 2.08 6.22
C TYR A 25 18.62 2.62 7.64
N GLY A 26 19.86 3.01 7.96
CA GLY A 26 20.23 3.45 9.30
C GLY A 26 20.23 2.29 10.31
N PRO A 27 19.63 2.44 11.51
CA PRO A 27 19.67 1.41 12.56
C PRO A 27 18.93 0.10 12.19
N TYR A 28 18.25 0.07 11.05
CA TYR A 28 17.51 -1.07 10.51
C TYR A 28 18.24 -1.79 9.36
N ALA A 29 19.43 -1.32 8.97
CA ALA A 29 20.26 -1.98 7.97
C ALA A 29 20.59 -3.42 8.41
N GLY A 30 20.34 -4.41 7.54
CA GLY A 30 20.58 -5.83 7.83
C GLY A 30 19.49 -6.56 8.61
N ARG A 31 18.46 -5.86 9.13
CA ARG A 31 17.35 -6.47 9.91
C ARG A 31 16.03 -6.55 9.12
N LYS A 32 16.13 -6.71 7.79
CA LYS A 32 14.96 -6.64 6.88
C LYS A 32 13.85 -7.61 7.27
N ASP A 33 14.18 -8.82 7.67
CA ASP A 33 13.20 -9.86 8.01
C ASP A 33 12.47 -9.54 9.33
N GLU A 34 13.20 -9.08 10.35
CA GLU A 34 12.61 -8.66 11.63
C GLU A 34 11.70 -7.44 11.45
N VAL A 35 12.15 -6.49 10.64
CA VAL A 35 11.42 -5.26 10.32
C VAL A 35 10.16 -5.59 9.50
N PHE A 36 10.25 -6.52 8.55
CA PHE A 36 9.10 -7.02 7.81
C PHE A 36 8.10 -7.75 8.71
N ALA A 37 8.58 -8.61 9.62
CA ALA A 37 7.72 -9.34 10.56
C ALA A 37 6.94 -8.39 11.49
N ALA A 38 7.62 -7.40 12.07
CA ALA A 38 6.98 -6.40 12.93
C ALA A 38 5.94 -5.55 12.17
N TRP A 39 6.27 -5.15 10.95
CA TRP A 39 5.35 -4.45 10.06
C TRP A 39 4.13 -5.30 9.70
N LYS A 40 4.34 -6.57 9.33
CA LYS A 40 3.26 -7.50 8.97
C LYS A 40 2.30 -7.72 10.14
N ALA A 41 2.82 -7.84 11.37
CA ALA A 41 1.98 -7.93 12.57
C ALA A 41 1.11 -6.69 12.75
N SER A 42 1.69 -5.50 12.57
CA SER A 42 0.96 -4.22 12.67
C SER A 42 -0.13 -4.09 11.59
N MET A 43 0.16 -4.53 10.36
CA MET A 43 -0.81 -4.55 9.27
C MET A 43 -1.95 -5.55 9.51
N ALA A 44 -1.64 -6.70 10.09
CA ALA A 44 -2.65 -7.70 10.44
C ALA A 44 -3.61 -7.18 11.51
N GLU A 45 -3.11 -6.46 12.52
CA GLU A 45 -3.95 -5.79 13.52
C GLU A 45 -4.87 -4.76 12.87
N LEU A 46 -4.35 -3.90 11.99
CA LEU A 46 -5.16 -2.91 11.27
C LEU A 46 -6.21 -3.56 10.37
N ALA A 47 -5.92 -4.72 9.78
CA ALA A 47 -6.84 -5.41 8.90
C ALA A 47 -8.10 -5.93 9.63
N THR A 48 -8.03 -6.12 10.95
CA THR A 48 -9.20 -6.47 11.80
C THR A 48 -10.25 -5.38 11.83
N CYS A 49 -9.88 -4.13 11.53
CA CYS A 49 -10.82 -3.01 11.47
C CYS A 49 -11.57 -2.99 10.13
N PRO A 50 -12.87 -3.32 10.08
CA PRO A 50 -13.61 -3.47 8.81
C PRO A 50 -13.79 -2.14 8.06
N ASN A 51 -13.70 -1.02 8.76
CA ASN A 51 -13.83 0.34 8.23
C ASN A 51 -12.52 0.92 7.68
N VAL A 52 -11.41 0.17 7.73
CA VAL A 52 -10.10 0.62 7.25
C VAL A 52 -9.85 0.08 5.85
N SER A 53 -9.47 0.98 4.95
CA SER A 53 -9.01 0.66 3.60
C SER A 53 -7.53 1.03 3.43
N ILE A 54 -6.82 0.30 2.58
CA ILE A 54 -5.38 0.43 2.37
C ILE A 54 -5.02 0.85 0.95
N LYS A 55 -4.07 1.77 0.87
CA LYS A 55 -3.47 2.28 -0.36
C LYS A 55 -2.13 1.59 -0.63
N LEU A 56 -2.01 0.97 -1.80
CA LEU A 56 -0.85 0.25 -2.31
C LEU A 56 -0.06 1.18 -3.24
N GLY A 57 0.89 1.92 -2.68
CA GLY A 57 1.67 2.94 -3.40
C GLY A 57 2.49 3.82 -2.45
N GLY A 58 3.25 4.75 -3.01
CA GLY A 58 4.08 5.69 -2.23
C GLY A 58 5.22 5.03 -1.45
N MET A 59 5.60 3.82 -1.85
CA MET A 59 6.66 3.00 -1.25
C MET A 59 8.03 3.67 -1.43
N MET A 60 8.15 4.48 -2.48
CA MET A 60 9.33 5.27 -2.81
C MET A 60 9.71 6.27 -1.72
N MET A 61 8.72 6.89 -1.06
CA MET A 61 8.94 7.94 -0.06
C MET A 61 9.46 7.41 1.28
N ARG A 62 9.24 6.13 1.57
CA ARG A 62 9.55 5.58 2.89
C ARG A 62 10.54 4.45 2.86
N LEU A 63 10.70 3.75 1.73
CA LEU A 63 11.46 2.52 1.69
C LEU A 63 11.84 2.03 0.32
N ALA A 64 13.04 2.44 -0.03
CA ALA A 64 13.88 1.43 -0.59
C ALA A 64 15.16 1.47 0.22
N ALA A 65 15.61 0.32 0.71
CA ALA A 65 17.02 0.07 0.96
C ALA A 65 17.76 0.11 -0.40
N TYR A 66 17.62 1.21 -1.11
CA TYR A 66 17.98 1.42 -2.51
C TYR A 66 18.43 2.86 -2.58
N ASP A 67 19.74 3.02 -2.60
CA ASP A 67 20.34 4.32 -2.78
C ASP A 67 20.24 4.69 -4.26
N TYR A 68 19.21 5.48 -4.59
CA TYR A 68 18.97 5.95 -5.95
C TYR A 68 20.14 6.77 -6.51
N ASN A 69 21.04 7.29 -5.67
CA ASN A 69 22.23 8.01 -6.11
C ASN A 69 23.36 7.08 -6.58
N THR A 70 23.29 5.77 -6.29
CA THR A 70 24.38 4.83 -6.59
C THR A 70 24.18 4.04 -7.89
N ARG A 71 23.01 4.18 -8.55
CA ARG A 71 22.70 3.42 -9.76
C ARG A 71 22.77 4.28 -11.02
N PRO A 72 23.23 3.72 -12.14
CA PRO A 72 23.36 4.45 -13.40
C PRO A 72 22.02 4.75 -14.08
N ALA A 73 20.93 4.08 -13.66
CA ALA A 73 19.60 4.23 -14.26
C ALA A 73 18.47 3.97 -13.24
N PRO A 74 17.26 4.53 -13.47
CA PRO A 74 16.08 4.23 -12.68
C PRO A 74 15.73 2.73 -12.70
N PRO A 75 15.11 2.19 -11.64
CA PRO A 75 14.73 0.78 -11.59
C PRO A 75 13.65 0.43 -12.62
N THR A 76 13.76 -0.77 -13.17
CA THR A 76 12.75 -1.35 -14.06
C THR A 76 11.50 -1.76 -13.30
N SER A 77 10.37 -1.84 -13.98
CA SER A 77 9.11 -2.33 -13.39
C SER A 77 9.21 -3.75 -12.82
N ALA A 78 10.16 -4.58 -13.30
CA ALA A 78 10.36 -5.93 -12.78
C ALA A 78 11.13 -5.91 -11.45
N GLU A 79 12.19 -5.10 -11.34
CA GLU A 79 12.92 -4.91 -10.08
C GLU A 79 12.01 -4.35 -8.99
N LEU A 80 11.17 -3.38 -9.34
CA LEU A 80 10.20 -2.80 -8.42
C LEU A 80 9.14 -3.82 -7.98
N ALA A 81 8.64 -4.63 -8.92
CA ALA A 81 7.71 -5.69 -8.59
C ALA A 81 8.33 -6.71 -7.62
N SER A 82 9.58 -7.10 -7.82
CA SER A 82 10.29 -8.00 -6.91
C SER A 82 10.49 -7.38 -5.52
N MET A 83 10.83 -6.09 -5.45
CA MET A 83 11.08 -5.40 -4.18
C MET A 83 9.80 -5.14 -3.38
N TRP A 84 8.71 -4.79 -4.05
CA TRP A 84 7.46 -4.39 -3.42
C TRP A 84 6.44 -5.52 -3.29
N GLY A 85 6.62 -6.59 -4.07
CA GLY A 85 5.75 -7.77 -4.10
C GLY A 85 5.38 -8.28 -2.72
N PRO A 86 6.35 -8.62 -1.83
CA PRO A 86 6.05 -9.18 -0.51
C PRO A 86 5.15 -8.29 0.36
N TYR A 87 5.29 -6.97 0.26
CA TYR A 87 4.48 -6.01 1.01
C TYR A 87 3.08 -5.85 0.40
N ILE A 88 3.02 -5.70 -0.93
CA ILE A 88 1.76 -5.51 -1.64
C ILE A 88 0.90 -6.76 -1.54
N GLU A 89 1.48 -7.95 -1.74
CA GLU A 89 0.81 -9.24 -1.60
C GLU A 89 0.29 -9.42 -0.17
N THR A 90 1.11 -9.14 0.85
CA THR A 90 0.67 -9.18 2.26
C THR A 90 -0.51 -8.21 2.52
N CYS A 91 -0.44 -6.97 2.01
CA CYS A 91 -1.53 -6.01 2.13
C CYS A 91 -2.81 -6.52 1.40
N ILE A 92 -2.68 -7.20 0.25
CA ILE A 92 -3.82 -7.79 -0.48
C ILE A 92 -4.41 -8.98 0.28
N GLU A 93 -3.58 -9.87 0.84
CA GLU A 93 -4.00 -11.03 1.63
C GLU A 93 -4.78 -10.61 2.89
N LEU A 94 -4.29 -9.60 3.60
CA LEU A 94 -4.89 -9.15 4.86
C LEU A 94 -6.18 -8.33 4.67
N PHE A 95 -6.18 -7.41 3.71
CA PHE A 95 -7.30 -6.48 3.53
C PHE A 95 -8.33 -6.97 2.52
N GLY A 96 -7.90 -7.83 1.59
CA GLY A 96 -8.67 -8.26 0.44
C GLY A 96 -8.72 -7.21 -0.67
N ALA A 97 -9.07 -7.66 -1.87
CA ALA A 97 -9.21 -6.80 -3.05
C ALA A 97 -10.27 -5.70 -2.85
N ASP A 98 -11.19 -5.87 -1.89
CA ASP A 98 -12.27 -4.92 -1.65
C ASP A 98 -11.91 -3.73 -0.76
N ARG A 99 -10.81 -3.83 -0.02
CA ARG A 99 -10.30 -2.76 0.87
C ARG A 99 -8.91 -2.30 0.49
N ALA A 100 -8.23 -2.97 -0.45
CA ALA A 100 -6.96 -2.52 -1.02
C ALA A 100 -7.14 -1.82 -2.38
N MET A 101 -6.38 -0.75 -2.63
CA MET A 101 -6.39 -0.01 -3.90
C MET A 101 -4.99 0.46 -4.29
N PHE A 102 -4.62 0.37 -5.57
CA PHE A 102 -3.37 0.93 -6.06
C PHE A 102 -3.41 2.45 -6.10
N GLU A 103 -2.27 3.07 -5.80
CA GLU A 103 -2.11 4.52 -5.94
C GLU A 103 -0.69 4.87 -6.38
N SER A 104 -0.56 5.98 -7.09
CA SER A 104 0.71 6.34 -7.72
C SER A 104 1.62 7.18 -6.83
N ASN A 105 1.06 7.92 -5.88
CA ASN A 105 1.73 8.95 -5.10
C ASN A 105 2.46 10.02 -5.96
N PHE A 106 2.06 10.17 -7.23
CA PHE A 106 2.58 11.23 -8.09
C PHE A 106 2.06 12.61 -7.63
N PRO A 107 2.88 13.67 -7.76
CA PRO A 107 4.18 13.71 -8.45
C PRO A 107 5.39 13.31 -7.59
N VAL A 108 5.23 12.97 -6.31
CA VAL A 108 6.37 12.72 -5.40
C VAL A 108 7.21 11.53 -5.84
N ASP A 109 6.57 10.45 -6.28
CA ASP A 109 7.29 9.26 -6.75
C ASP A 109 8.07 9.50 -8.07
N ARG A 110 7.81 10.60 -8.80
CA ARG A 110 8.57 10.97 -10.01
C ARG A 110 10.08 11.10 -9.74
N MET A 111 10.47 11.33 -8.49
CA MET A 111 11.88 11.48 -8.09
C MET A 111 12.75 10.24 -8.37
N GLY A 112 12.17 9.05 -8.52
CA GLY A 112 12.95 7.89 -8.90
C GLY A 112 12.23 6.79 -9.67
N ILE A 113 10.98 7.02 -10.08
CA ILE A 113 10.27 6.09 -10.97
C ILE A 113 9.41 6.83 -12.00
N GLY A 114 9.42 6.34 -13.24
CA GLY A 114 8.51 6.79 -14.29
C GLY A 114 7.08 6.27 -14.10
N TYR A 115 6.08 7.09 -14.41
CA TYR A 115 4.66 6.74 -14.21
C TYR A 115 4.27 5.40 -14.85
N ALA A 116 4.69 5.17 -16.11
CA ALA A 116 4.42 3.92 -16.80
C ALA A 116 5.10 2.73 -16.12
N ALA A 117 6.35 2.88 -15.65
CA ALA A 117 7.08 1.83 -14.95
C ALA A 117 6.40 1.46 -13.62
N LEU A 118 5.84 2.44 -12.90
CA LEU A 118 5.09 2.24 -11.66
C LEU A 118 3.87 1.34 -11.88
N TRP A 119 2.99 1.73 -12.80
CA TRP A 119 1.79 0.94 -13.09
C TRP A 119 2.11 -0.45 -13.65
N ASN A 120 3.20 -0.54 -14.42
CA ASN A 120 3.72 -1.80 -14.92
C ASN A 120 4.27 -2.71 -13.81
N ALA A 121 4.80 -2.14 -12.72
CA ALA A 121 5.20 -2.92 -11.55
C ALA A 121 3.97 -3.50 -10.84
N PHE A 122 2.94 -2.68 -10.60
CA PHE A 122 1.69 -3.17 -10.00
C PHE A 122 1.05 -4.30 -10.82
N LYS A 123 0.97 -4.16 -12.15
CA LYS A 123 0.46 -5.21 -13.04
C LYS A 123 1.25 -6.52 -12.94
N ARG A 124 2.58 -6.45 -12.76
CA ARG A 124 3.44 -7.63 -12.58
C ARG A 124 3.14 -8.33 -11.26
N ILE A 125 3.05 -7.58 -10.17
CA ILE A 125 2.79 -8.12 -8.83
C ILE A 125 1.49 -8.92 -8.81
N VAL A 126 0.42 -8.40 -9.41
CA VAL A 126 -0.89 -9.08 -9.43
C VAL A 126 -1.14 -9.87 -10.71
N SER A 127 -0.10 -10.26 -11.44
CA SER A 127 -0.24 -10.91 -12.75
C SER A 127 -1.04 -12.23 -12.66
N GLY A 128 -0.82 -13.03 -11.62
CA GLY A 128 -1.53 -14.27 -11.34
C GLY A 128 -2.91 -14.10 -10.67
N ALA A 129 -3.33 -12.88 -10.32
CA ALA A 129 -4.63 -12.65 -9.70
C ALA A 129 -5.79 -12.77 -10.70
N SER A 130 -6.98 -13.12 -10.20
CA SER A 130 -8.19 -13.15 -11.02
C SER A 130 -8.59 -11.76 -11.51
N ASP A 131 -9.39 -11.70 -12.59
CA ASP A 131 -9.84 -10.41 -13.14
C ASP A 131 -10.71 -9.63 -12.15
N GLY A 132 -11.46 -10.31 -11.28
CA GLY A 132 -12.23 -9.69 -10.21
C GLY A 132 -11.33 -8.96 -9.21
N VAL A 133 -10.26 -9.63 -8.76
CA VAL A 133 -9.25 -9.03 -7.87
C VAL A 133 -8.57 -7.85 -8.55
N LYS A 134 -8.13 -8.00 -9.80
CA LYS A 134 -7.50 -6.92 -10.57
C LYS A 134 -8.43 -5.71 -10.67
N ARG A 135 -9.70 -5.90 -11.05
CA ARG A 135 -10.68 -4.80 -11.11
C ARG A 135 -10.89 -4.10 -9.78
N GLY A 136 -10.94 -4.85 -8.68
CA GLY A 136 -11.03 -4.29 -7.31
C GLY A 136 -9.84 -3.38 -7.00
N LEU A 137 -8.63 -3.88 -7.18
CA LEU A 137 -7.38 -3.18 -6.84
C LEU A 137 -7.12 -1.94 -7.71
N PHE A 138 -7.39 -2.01 -9.01
CA PHE A 138 -7.08 -0.91 -9.94
C PHE A 138 -8.15 0.19 -9.97
N ALA A 139 -9.40 -0.10 -9.61
CA ALA A 139 -10.47 0.91 -9.68
C ALA A 139 -11.63 0.68 -8.70
N GLY A 140 -12.11 -0.56 -8.56
CA GLY A 140 -13.36 -0.87 -7.86
C GLY A 140 -13.36 -0.41 -6.41
N THR A 141 -12.27 -0.62 -5.69
CA THR A 141 -12.14 -0.21 -4.29
C THR A 141 -12.09 1.30 -4.14
N ALA A 142 -11.33 1.99 -5.00
CA ALA A 142 -11.29 3.45 -5.01
C ALA A 142 -12.67 4.05 -5.30
N ARG A 143 -13.42 3.51 -6.29
CA ARG A 143 -14.79 3.96 -6.60
C ARG A 143 -15.73 3.86 -5.41
N ARG A 144 -15.73 2.72 -4.70
CA ARG A 144 -16.59 2.54 -3.52
C ARG A 144 -16.17 3.43 -2.35
N VAL A 145 -14.88 3.50 -2.06
CA VAL A 145 -14.35 4.26 -0.92
C VAL A 145 -14.56 5.76 -1.12
N TYR A 146 -14.34 6.26 -2.32
CA TYR A 146 -14.46 7.68 -2.65
C TYR A 146 -15.82 8.08 -3.24
N ARG A 147 -16.74 7.12 -3.43
CA ARG A 147 -18.08 7.35 -4.02
C ARG A 147 -17.98 8.04 -5.38
N LEU A 148 -17.19 7.43 -6.26
CA LEU A 148 -17.00 7.90 -7.64
C LEU A 148 -17.93 7.11 -8.56
N ASP A 149 -18.66 7.84 -9.39
CA ASP A 149 -19.57 7.30 -10.42
C ASP A 149 -18.82 6.96 -11.73
#